data_AF-A0A9E6DZT6-F1
#
_entry.id   AF-A0A9E6DZT6-F1
#
_cell.length_a   1.000
_cell.length_b   1.000
_cell.length_c   1.000
_cell.angle_alpha   90.00
_cell.angle_beta   90.00
_cell.angle_gamma   90.00
#
_symmetry.space_group_name_H-M   'P 1'
#
loop_
_entity.id
_entity.type
_entity.pdbx_description
1 polymer ?
#
loop_
_entity_poly.entity_id
_entity_poly.type
_entity_poly.pdbx_seq_one_letter_code
_entity_poly.pdbx_strand_id
1 'polypeptide(L)' 'MTKQSLTTDQAIRNEANKVIAALSNPNYPVDPVVAESVIESLHAIAESLELEVAKTLRIRLIAIRNNIHVNQVVA' A
#
# COMPACT_ATOMS: atom_id res chain seq x y z
N MET A 1 6.14 -3.05 29.75
CA MET A 1 5.92 -2.68 28.34
C MET A 1 6.10 -3.91 27.47
N THR A 2 5.02 -4.47 26.92
CA THR A 2 5.11 -5.52 25.91
C THR A 2 5.31 -4.85 24.54
N LYS A 3 6.48 -5.02 23.92
CA LYS A 3 6.68 -4.62 22.53
C LYS A 3 5.87 -5.58 21.66
N GLN A 4 4.77 -5.12 21.06
CA GLN A 4 4.15 -5.84 19.95
C GLN A 4 5.11 -5.76 18.76
N SER A 5 5.71 -6.88 18.40
CA SER A 5 6.51 -6.97 17.18
C SER A 5 5.56 -7.17 16.00
N LEU A 6 5.43 -6.16 15.13
CA LEU A 6 4.80 -6.35 13.83
C LEU A 6 5.69 -7.22 12.95
N THR A 7 5.08 -8.09 12.13
CA THR A 7 5.82 -8.70 11.02
C THR A 7 6.07 -7.65 9.94
N THR A 8 7.12 -7.84 9.13
CA THR A 8 7.41 -6.95 8.00
C THR A 8 6.23 -6.84 7.03
N ASP A 9 5.54 -7.96 6.79
CA ASP A 9 4.34 -8.02 5.94
C ASP A 9 3.22 -7.11 6.49
N GLN A 10 2.93 -7.21 7.79
CA GLN A 10 1.93 -6.36 8.45
C GLN A 10 2.33 -4.88 8.40
N ALA A 11 3.62 -4.56 8.53
CA ALA A 11 4.10 -3.18 8.53
C ALA A 11 3.92 -2.54 7.14
N ILE A 12 4.31 -3.26 6.09
CA ILE A 12 4.14 -2.82 4.70
C ILE A 12 2.66 -2.66 4.35
N ARG A 13 1.83 -3.63 4.75
CA ARG A 13 0.38 -3.58 4.56
C ARG A 13 -0.25 -2.35 5.21
N ASN A 14 0.11 -2.08 6.46
CA ASN A 14 -0.40 -0.93 7.20
C ASN A 14 -0.01 0.38 6.52
N GLU A 15 1.21 0.49 6.01
CA GLU A 15 1.66 1.70 5.32
C GLU A 15 0.94 1.90 3.98
N ALA A 16 0.79 0.83 3.19
CA ALA A 16 0.02 0.89 1.95
C ALA A 16 -1.43 1.33 2.20
N ASN A 17 -2.05 0.84 3.27
CA ASN A 17 -3.41 1.20 3.66
C ASN A 17 -3.57 2.68 4.05
N LYS A 18 -2.57 3.28 4.69
CA LYS A 18 -2.55 4.74 4.94
C LYS A 18 -2.51 5.53 3.65
N VAL A 19 -1.68 5.13 2.68
CA VAL A 19 -1.58 5.79 1.37
C VAL A 19 -2.91 5.70 0.63
N ILE A 20 -3.54 4.51 0.61
CA ILE A 20 -4.85 4.31 -0.03
C ILE A 20 -5.93 5.16 0.64
N ALA A 21 -5.91 5.27 1.97
CA ALA A 21 -6.83 6.12 2.70
C ALA A 21 -6.62 7.62 2.40
N ALA A 22 -5.36 8.06 2.28
CA ALA A 22 -5.02 9.42 1.88
C ALA A 22 -5.45 9.73 0.45
N LEU A 23 -5.32 8.76 -0.47
CA LEU A 23 -5.75 8.90 -1.87
C LEU A 23 -7.27 9.06 -1.97
N SER A 24 -8.00 8.38 -1.09
CA SER A 24 -9.47 8.39 -1.04
C SER A 24 -10.03 9.47 -0.10
N ASN A 25 -9.21 10.38 0.41
CA ASN A 25 -9.67 11.41 1.32
C ASN A 25 -10.50 12.47 0.58
N PRO A 26 -11.78 12.70 0.96
CA PRO A 26 -12.67 13.58 0.21
C PRO A 26 -12.30 15.07 0.33
N ASN A 27 -11.55 15.46 1.36
CA ASN A 27 -11.23 16.87 1.63
C ASN A 27 -9.84 17.25 1.11
N TYR A 28 -8.91 16.31 1.09
CA TYR A 28 -7.51 16.52 0.70
C TYR A 28 -6.93 15.22 0.14
N PRO A 29 -7.33 14.83 -1.08
CA PRO A 29 -6.77 13.62 -1.70
C PRO A 29 -5.28 13.82 -1.97
N VAL A 30 -4.47 12.80 -1.67
CA VAL A 30 -3.07 12.80 -2.14
C VAL A 30 -3.06 12.68 -3.67
N ASP A 31 -2.06 13.29 -4.31
CA ASP A 31 -1.86 13.15 -5.75
C ASP A 31 -1.68 11.67 -6.12
N PRO A 32 -2.44 11.14 -7.11
CA PRO A 32 -2.31 9.76 -7.56
C PRO A 32 -0.89 9.35 -7.96
N VAL A 33 -0.09 10.27 -8.53
CA VAL A 33 1.31 10.00 -8.90
C VAL A 33 2.18 9.79 -7.66
N VAL A 34 1.91 10.54 -6.58
CA VAL A 34 2.60 10.36 -5.30
C VAL A 34 2.18 9.03 -4.66
N ALA A 35 0.88 8.71 -4.67
CA ALA A 35 0.39 7.42 -4.17
C ALA A 35 0.99 6.25 -4.96
N GLU A 36 1.08 6.36 -6.28
CA GLU A 36 1.70 5.37 -7.16
C GLU A 36 3.16 5.11 -6.75
N SER A 37 3.97 6.17 -6.64
CA SER A 37 5.39 6.05 -6.31
C SER A 37 5.63 5.37 -4.96
N VAL A 38 4.81 5.68 -3.95
CA VAL A 38 4.91 5.04 -2.63
C VAL A 38 4.48 3.56 -2.70
N ILE A 39 3.37 3.24 -3.35
CA ILE A 39 2.90 1.85 -3.48
C ILE A 39 3.88 1.01 -4.32
N GLU A 40 4.48 1.58 -5.36
CA GLU A 40 5.54 0.94 -6.16
C GLU A 40 6.78 0.63 -5.32
N SER A 41 7.19 1.58 -4.48
CA SER A 41 8.32 1.39 -3.55
C SER A 41 8.03 0.28 -2.53
N LEU A 42 6.83 0.27 -1.95
CA LEU A 42 6.40 -0.78 -1.01
C LEU A 42 6.31 -2.15 -1.70
N HIS A 43 5.83 -2.19 -2.94
CA HIS A 43 5.80 -3.41 -3.75
C HIS A 43 7.20 -3.95 -3.99
N ALA A 44 8.15 -3.12 -4.41
CA ALA A 44 9.54 -3.54 -4.66
C ALA A 44 10.21 -4.12 -3.40
N ILE A 45 9.98 -3.50 -2.24
CA ILE A 45 10.47 -4.03 -0.95
C ILE A 45 9.82 -5.39 -0.65
N ALA A 46 8.50 -5.49 -0.75
CA ALA A 46 7.78 -6.74 -0.48
C ALA A 46 8.18 -7.87 -1.43
N GLU A 47 8.40 -7.56 -2.70
CA GLU A 47 8.85 -8.51 -3.73
C GLU A 47 10.27 -9.01 -3.44
N SER A 48 11.20 -8.12 -3.06
CA SER A 48 12.57 -8.49 -2.70
C SER A 48 12.68 -9.38 -1.46
N LEU A 49 11.68 -9.29 -0.58
CA LEU A 49 11.56 -10.08 0.65
C LEU A 49 10.66 -11.31 0.49
N GLU A 50 10.17 -11.59 -0.74
CA GLU A 50 9.26 -12.69 -1.07
C GLU A 50 7.99 -12.72 -0.19
N LEU A 51 7.48 -11.55 0.19
CA LEU A 51 6.30 -11.43 1.06
C LEU A 51 5.00 -11.60 0.27
N GLU A 52 4.00 -12.21 0.90
CA GLU A 52 2.68 -12.45 0.27
C GLU A 52 1.98 -11.15 -0.14
N VAL A 53 2.16 -10.07 0.63
CA VAL A 53 1.57 -8.75 0.36
C VAL A 53 2.02 -8.14 -0.97
N ALA A 54 3.14 -8.59 -1.56
CA ALA A 54 3.63 -8.09 -2.85
C ALA A 54 2.58 -8.25 -3.96
N LYS A 55 1.94 -9.43 -4.05
CA LYS A 55 0.91 -9.68 -5.08
C LYS A 55 -0.27 -8.73 -4.95
N THR A 56 -0.71 -8.48 -3.73
CA THR A 56 -1.83 -7.59 -3.43
C THR A 56 -1.47 -6.13 -3.73
N LEU A 57 -0.25 -5.68 -3.41
CA LEU A 57 0.24 -4.35 -3.75
C LEU A 57 0.32 -4.12 -5.26
N ARG A 58 0.75 -5.13 -6.02
CA ARG A 58 0.78 -5.05 -7.49
C ARG A 58 -0.60 -4.77 -8.08
N ILE A 59 -1.64 -5.41 -7.55
CA ILE A 59 -3.03 -5.16 -7.97
C ILE A 59 -3.44 -3.71 -7.66
N ARG A 60 -3.07 -3.20 -6.47
CA ARG A 60 -3.37 -1.81 -6.10
C ARG A 60 -2.62 -0.80 -6.96
N LEU A 61 -1.37 -1.07 -7.29
CA LEU A 61 -0.57 -0.25 -8.20
C LEU A 61 -1.23 -0.15 -9.59
N ILE A 62 -1.72 -1.28 -10.12
CA ILE A 62 -2.47 -1.29 -11.38
C ILE A 62 -3.75 -0.46 -11.27
N ALA A 63 -4.50 -0.56 -10.18
CA ALA A 63 -5.71 0.24 -9.98
C ALA A 63 -5.40 1.75 -9.97
N ILE A 64 -4.37 2.18 -9.23
CA ILE A 64 -3.92 3.58 -9.18
C ILE A 64 -3.56 4.09 -10.58
N ARG A 65 -2.71 3.37 -11.32
CA ARG A 65 -2.27 3.72 -12.68
C ARG A 65 -3.42 3.87 -13.68
N ASN A 66 -4.53 3.19 -13.44
CA ASN A 66 -5.70 3.21 -14.31
C ASN A 66 -6.84 4.10 -13.76
N ASN A 67 -6.59 4.90 -12.71
CA ASN A 67 -7.61 5.72 -12.04
C ASN A 67 -8.86 4.94 -11.61
N ILE A 68 -8.66 3.68 -11.19
CA ILE A 68 -9.71 2.81 -10.66
C ILE A 68 -9.76 2.97 -9.15
N HIS A 69 -10.95 2.88 -8.55
CA HIS A 69 -11.11 2.89 -7.09
C HIS A 69 -10.24 1.81 -6.42
N VAL A 70 -9.46 2.23 -5.42
CA VAL A 70 -8.45 1.40 -4.78
C VAL A 70 -8.94 0.97 -3.41
N ASN A 71 -9.23 -0.33 -3.26
CA ASN A 71 -9.61 -0.91 -1.97
C ASN A 71 -8.40 -1.09 -1.05
N GLN A 72 -8.65 -1.16 0.26
CA GLN A 72 -7.63 -1.52 1.25
C GLN A 72 -7.00 -2.90 0.94
N VAL A 73 -5.77 -3.09 1.38
CA VAL A 73 -5.05 -4.37 1.35
C VAL A 73 -5.47 -5.19 2.58
N VAL A 74 -6.05 -6.36 2.31
CA VAL A 74 -6.52 -7.32 3.33
C VAL A 74 -5.53 -8.46 3.50
N ALA A 75 -5.62 -9.15 4.65
CA ALA A 75 -4.86 -10.36 4.96
C ALA A 75 -5.31 -11.54 4.09
#